data_AF-A0A6A3HIC9-F1
#
_entry.id   AF-A0A6A3HIC9-F1
#
_cell.length_a   1.000
_cell.length_b   1.000
_cell.length_c   1.000
_cell.angle_alpha   90.00
_cell.angle_beta   90.00
_cell.angle_gamma   90.00
#
_symmetry.space_group_name_H-M   'P 1'
#
loop_
_entity.id
_entity.type
_entity.pdbx_description
1 polymer ?
#
loop_
_entity_poly.entity_id
_entity_poly.type
_entity_poly.pdbx_seq_one_letter_code
_entity_poly.pdbx_strand_id
1 'polypeptide(L)'
;MLNGIENVLSAYTAAVKRYMYMAGKRRDILNVPEGTAIQDHRSSFLLHAANNIFSEVVTEELCRKCIHHTFSFVADAILLKDMPVGK
;
A
#
# COMPACT_ATOMS: atom_id res chain seq x y z
N MET A 1 2.46 9.61 -6.64
CA MET A 1 1.50 10.67 -6.29
C MET A 1 2.25 11.86 -5.75
N LEU A 2 1.71 13.08 -5.89
CA LEU A 2 2.32 14.31 -5.37
C LEU A 2 2.06 14.51 -3.86
N ASN A 3 1.94 13.41 -3.13
CA ASN A 3 1.72 13.38 -1.69
C ASN A 3 2.54 12.24 -1.10
N GLY A 4 3.44 12.57 -0.18
CA GLY A 4 4.32 11.60 0.46
C GLY A 4 3.55 10.55 1.26
N ILE A 5 2.45 10.94 1.92
CA ILE A 5 1.61 10.05 2.73
C ILE A 5 0.94 9.00 1.84
N GLU A 6 0.39 9.43 0.71
CA GLU A 6 -0.28 8.52 -0.22
C GLU A 6 0.71 7.56 -0.91
N ASN A 7 1.94 8.01 -1.16
CA ASN A 7 3.01 7.15 -1.67
C ASN A 7 3.38 6.05 -0.64
N VAL A 8 3.50 6.41 0.64
CA VAL A 8 3.75 5.44 1.72
C VAL A 8 2.57 4.46 1.85
N LEU A 9 1.33 4.96 1.81
CA LEU A 9 0.14 4.14 1.86
C LEU A 9 0.06 3.17 0.67
N SER A 10 0.43 3.62 -0.53
CA SER A 10 0.49 2.78 -1.72
C SER A 10 1.51 1.65 -1.57
N ALA A 11 2.72 1.96 -1.08
CA ALA A 11 3.75 0.95 -0.80
C ALA A 11 3.27 -0.05 0.26
N TYR A 12 2.65 0.44 1.34
CA TYR A 12 2.10 -0.39 2.41
C TYR A 12 1.01 -1.34 1.92
N THR A 13 0.00 -0.83 1.20
CA THR A 13 -1.09 -1.66 0.67
C THR A 13 -0.61 -2.70 -0.33
N ALA A 14 0.44 -2.40 -1.11
CA ALA A 14 1.10 -3.38 -1.97
C ALA A 14 1.81 -4.47 -1.17
N ALA A 15 2.50 -4.11 -0.08
CA ALA A 15 3.15 -5.08 0.80
C ALA A 15 2.14 -6.00 1.50
N VAL A 16 1.00 -5.47 1.97
CA VAL A 16 -0.08 -6.27 2.56
C VAL A 16 -0.56 -7.34 1.59
N LYS A 17 -0.83 -6.95 0.32
CA LYS A 17 -1.23 -7.90 -0.72
C LYS A 17 -0.16 -8.96 -0.99
N ARG A 18 1.13 -8.58 -1.02
CA ARG A 18 2.26 -9.52 -1.21
C ARG A 18 2.39 -10.50 -0.05
N TYR A 19 2.30 -10.03 1.18
CA TYR A 19 2.37 -10.87 2.37
C TYR A 19 1.31 -11.99 2.32
N MET A 20 0.07 -11.62 1.99
CA MET A 20 -1.02 -12.59 1.86
C MET A 20 -0.82 -13.59 0.72
N TYR A 21 -0.24 -13.15 -0.40
CA TYR A 21 0.08 -14.03 -1.53
C TYR A 21 1.21 -15.01 -1.16
N MET A 22 2.29 -14.53 -0.55
CA MET A 22 3.44 -15.34 -0.15
C MET A 22 3.10 -16.33 0.97
N ALA A 23 2.18 -15.97 1.86
CA ALA A 23 1.70 -16.84 2.93
C ALA A 23 0.76 -17.97 2.43
N GLY A 24 0.54 -18.12 1.12
CA GLY A 24 -0.33 -19.16 0.57
C GLY A 24 -1.83 -18.97 0.87
N LYS A 25 -2.22 -17.86 1.51
CA LYS A 25 -3.59 -17.58 1.96
C LYS A 25 -4.56 -17.25 0.81
N ARG A 26 -4.08 -17.21 -0.44
CA ARG A 26 -4.91 -16.89 -1.61
C ARG A 26 -6.13 -17.79 -1.72
N ARG A 27 -6.00 -19.10 -1.50
CA ARG A 27 -7.15 -20.02 -1.55
C ARG A 27 -8.16 -19.70 -0.45
N ASP A 28 -7.69 -19.49 0.77
CA ASP A 28 -8.54 -19.18 1.93
C ASP A 28 -9.29 -17.85 1.75
N ILE A 29 -8.66 -16.83 1.16
CA ILE A 29 -9.28 -15.52 0.87
C ILE A 29 -10.39 -15.64 -0.18
N LEU A 30 -10.22 -16.55 -1.15
CA LEU A 30 -11.18 -16.76 -2.24
C LEU A 30 -12.33 -17.68 -1.82
N ASN A 31 -12.06 -18.66 -0.97
CA ASN A 31 -13.04 -19.60 -0.43
C ASN A 31 -13.75 -19.00 0.78
N VAL A 32 -14.80 -18.23 0.52
CA VAL A 32 -15.62 -17.62 1.57
C VAL A 32 -16.54 -18.69 2.18
N PRO A 33 -16.54 -18.89 3.51
CA PRO A 33 -17.45 -19.81 4.17
C PRO A 33 -18.92 -19.45 3.95
N GLU A 34 -19.76 -20.47 3.87
CA GLU A 34 -21.21 -20.28 3.76
C GLU A 34 -21.76 -19.55 4.99
N GLY A 35 -22.71 -18.64 4.78
CA GLY A 35 -23.27 -17.80 5.84
C GLY A 35 -22.39 -16.61 6.28
N THR A 36 -21.21 -16.41 5.70
CA THR A 36 -20.34 -15.25 5.98
C THR A 36 -20.41 -14.22 4.86
N ALA A 37 -20.49 -12.93 5.21
CA ALA A 37 -20.38 -11.88 4.22
C ALA A 37 -18.96 -11.84 3.63
N ILE A 38 -18.86 -11.76 2.30
CA ILE A 38 -17.57 -11.72 1.58
C ILE A 38 -16.66 -10.60 2.10
N GLN A 39 -17.24 -9.45 2.44
CA GLN A 39 -16.52 -8.31 2.97
C GLN A 39 -15.90 -8.60 4.34
N ASP A 40 -16.65 -9.21 5.25
CA ASP A 40 -16.19 -9.51 6.61
C ASP A 40 -15.07 -10.55 6.57
N HIS A 41 -15.24 -11.60 5.75
CA HIS A 41 -14.21 -12.61 5.52
C HIS A 41 -12.92 -11.98 5.04
N ARG A 42 -12.96 -11.24 3.92
CA ARG A 42 -11.74 -10.68 3.30
C ARG A 42 -11.12 -9.55 4.12
N SER A 43 -11.92 -8.78 4.84
CA SER A 43 -11.41 -7.70 5.70
C SER A 43 -10.67 -8.25 6.92
N SER A 44 -11.11 -9.36 7.52
CA SER A 44 -10.40 -10.02 8.63
C SER A 44 -8.97 -10.42 8.22
N PHE A 45 -8.84 -10.96 7.01
CA PHE A 45 -7.61 -11.36 6.37
C PHE A 45 -6.67 -10.17 6.11
N LEU A 46 -7.22 -9.08 5.56
CA LEU A 46 -6.46 -7.85 5.30
C LEU A 46 -6.01 -7.19 6.61
N LEU A 47 -6.87 -7.13 7.63
CA LEU A 47 -6.55 -6.59 8.96
C LEU A 47 -5.45 -7.39 9.65
N HIS A 48 -5.51 -8.72 9.57
CA HIS A 48 -4.47 -9.58 10.12
C HIS A 48 -3.10 -9.30 9.46
N ALA A 49 -3.06 -9.28 8.13
CA ALA A 49 -1.84 -8.98 7.40
C ALA A 49 -1.34 -7.55 7.68
N ALA A 50 -2.25 -6.58 7.70
CA ALA A 50 -1.97 -5.17 7.98
C ALA A 50 -1.29 -5.00 9.35
N ASN A 51 -1.84 -5.61 10.40
CA ASN A 51 -1.31 -5.50 11.76
C ASN A 51 0.05 -6.18 11.93
N ASN A 52 0.33 -7.26 11.20
CA ASN A 52 1.59 -7.98 11.34
C ASN A 52 2.77 -7.25 10.67
N ILE A 53 2.55 -6.61 9.53
CA ILE A 53 3.66 -6.06 8.72
C ILE A 53 3.81 -4.54 8.81
N PHE A 54 2.93 -3.86 9.55
CA PHE A 54 2.91 -2.38 9.58
C PHE A 54 4.26 -1.79 9.98
N SER A 55 4.84 -2.24 11.10
CA SER A 55 6.13 -1.75 11.59
C SER A 55 7.31 -2.13 10.69
N GLU A 56 7.20 -3.21 9.92
CA GLU A 56 8.24 -3.66 8.99
C GLU A 56 8.25 -2.85 7.69
N VAL A 57 7.08 -2.42 7.24
CA VAL A 57 6.92 -1.75 5.95
C VAL A 57 6.95 -0.23 6.08
N VAL A 58 6.23 0.32 7.06
CA VAL A 58 6.14 1.78 7.28
C VAL A 58 7.31 2.23 8.15
N THR A 59 8.49 2.29 7.54
CA THR A 59 9.72 2.73 8.20
C THR A 59 9.98 4.22 8.01
N GLU A 60 10.77 4.82 8.89
CA GLU A 60 11.21 6.22 8.72
C GLU A 60 11.92 6.42 7.38
N GLU A 61 12.72 5.45 6.94
CA GLU A 61 13.43 5.48 5.67
C GLU A 61 12.45 5.53 4.48
N LEU A 62 11.40 4.70 4.49
CA LEU A 62 10.38 4.72 3.45
C LEU A 62 9.65 6.06 3.42
N CYS A 63 9.22 6.56 4.58
CA CYS A 63 8.55 7.86 4.69
C CYS A 63 9.42 8.99 4.13
N ARG A 64 10.70 9.02 4.50
CA ARG A 64 11.69 9.99 4.01
C ARG A 64 11.84 9.91 2.49
N LYS A 65 11.98 8.70 1.92
CA LYS A 65 12.06 8.49 0.46
C LYS A 65 10.80 9.00 -0.26
N CYS A 66 9.62 8.68 0.25
CA CYS A 66 8.34 9.10 -0.35
C CYS A 66 8.16 10.62 -0.31
N ILE A 67 8.55 11.26 0.80
CA ILE A 67 8.51 12.73 0.93
C ILE A 67 9.50 13.40 -0.03
N HIS A 68 10.76 12.96 -0.08
CA HIS A 68 11.74 13.53 -1.01
C HIS A 68 11.35 13.33 -2.47
N HIS A 69 10.80 12.16 -2.81
CA HIS A 69 10.25 11.91 -4.12
C HIS A 69 9.13 12.89 -4.47
N THR A 70 8.20 13.16 -3.54
CA THR A 70 7.17 14.18 -3.78
C THR A 70 7.78 15.57 -3.97
N PHE A 71 8.76 15.96 -3.14
CA PHE A 71 9.43 17.26 -3.25
C PHE A 71 10.12 17.47 -4.59
N SER A 72 10.65 16.44 -5.24
CA SER A 72 11.30 16.60 -6.55
C SER A 72 10.36 17.07 -7.65
N PHE A 73 9.04 16.95 -7.45
CA PHE A 73 8.03 17.39 -8.43
C PHE A 73 7.27 18.64 -8.00
N VAL A 74 7.44 19.12 -6.76
CA VAL A 74 6.65 20.27 -6.25
C VAL A 74 6.83 21.52 -7.11
N ALA A 75 8.08 21.83 -7.49
CA ALA A 75 8.36 22.99 -8.32
C ALA A 75 7.70 22.89 -9.70
N ASP A 76 7.77 21.73 -10.33
CA ASP A 76 7.19 21.51 -11.66
C ASP A 76 5.65 21.49 -11.61
N ALA A 77 5.06 20.95 -10.53
CA ALA A 77 3.63 20.98 -10.29
C ALA A 77 3.09 22.41 -10.08
N ILE A 78 3.79 23.24 -9.29
CA ILE A 78 3.41 24.66 -9.09
C ILE A 78 3.45 25.43 -10.41
N LEU A 79 4.44 25.12 -11.26
CA LEU A 79 4.64 25.77 -12.55
C LEU A 79 3.79 25.16 -13.67
N LEU A 80 2.92 24.18 -13.36
CA LEU A 80 2.09 23.45 -14.33
C LEU A 80 2.89 22.90 -15.52
N LYS A 81 4.14 22.51 -15.28
CA LYS A 81 4.96 21.87 -16.32
C LYS A 81 4.45 20.47 -16.58
N ASP A 82 4.57 20.04 -17.83
CA ASP A 82 4.35 18.63 -18.17
C ASP A 82 5.38 17.76 -17.44
N MET A 83 4.90 16.72 -16.76
CA MET A 83 5.73 15.85 -15.93
C MET A 83 5.72 14.44 -16.52
N PRO A 84 6.87 13.89 -16.93
CA PRO A 84 6.92 12.54 -17.48
C PRO A 84 6.50 11.51 -16.43
N VAL A 85 5.55 10.64 -16.79
CA VAL A 85 5.10 9.53 -15.95
C VAL A 85 6.04 8.34 -16.13
N GLY A 86 6.69 7.92 -15.05
CA GLY A 86 7.60 6.78 -15.04
C GLY A 86 9.03 7.14 -15.48
N LYS A 87 10.00 6.76 -14.66
CA LYS A 87 11.41 6.62 -15.02
C LYS A 87 11.83 5.19 -14.69
#